data_AF-A0A956K0H3-F1
#
_entry.id   AF-A0A956K0H3-F1
#
_cell.length_a   1.000
_cell.length_b   1.000
_cell.length_c   1.000
_cell.angle_alpha   90.00
_cell.angle_beta   90.00
_cell.angle_gamma   90.00
#
_symmetry.space_group_name_H-M   'P 1'
#
loop_
_entity.id
_entity.type
_entity.pdbx_description
1 polymer ?
#
loop_
_entity_poly.entity_id
_entity_poly.type
_entity_poly.pdbx_seq_one_letter_code
_entity_poly.pdbx_strand_id
1 'polypeptide(L)'
;MSAEPAVAAAALRPRRLVVSRAMMEIDGHRLEDVELGGWAYGPEVGSAPVVVVVGGITASPFPFGDGKRPEDGGQDAWWPALRAPDLIDPARHTVLCPCWPSNGSTWRGLADADAAAPAVSVLGLADLVASWLDGIGCTVPVTFVGASLGGMVGVALAVRYPARCARLITISAGLRPDGWGTATRHVQRELVRDGLRNGDVQTGMIRARQLGMLTYRGRDELDTRFGKLVPGLDRPPVAEYLDHHGRRFAERFPVRTFLMLSEAIDRGNFGADPRAVR
;
A
#
# COMPACT_ATOMS: atom_id res chain seq x y z
N MET A 1 31.60 -6.44 -29.70
CA MET A 1 30.52 -6.07 -28.76
C MET A 1 29.28 -6.87 -29.15
N SER A 2 29.03 -7.96 -28.43
CA SER A 2 27.80 -8.74 -28.56
C SER A 2 26.66 -7.90 -27.99
N ALA A 3 25.64 -7.64 -28.81
CA ALA A 3 24.40 -7.03 -28.35
C ALA A 3 23.70 -8.04 -27.43
N GLU A 4 23.50 -7.67 -26.16
CA GLU A 4 22.60 -8.41 -25.29
C GLU A 4 21.22 -8.51 -25.97
N PRO A 5 20.58 -9.69 -25.95
CA PRO A 5 19.26 -9.83 -26.51
C PRO A 5 18.31 -8.97 -25.68
N ALA A 6 17.74 -7.94 -26.30
CA ALA A 6 16.61 -7.22 -25.74
C ALA A 6 15.48 -8.23 -25.49
N VAL A 7 15.33 -8.67 -24.25
CA VAL A 7 14.15 -9.42 -23.82
C VAL A 7 12.97 -8.53 -24.20
N ALA A 8 12.16 -8.97 -25.17
CA ALA A 8 10.99 -8.25 -25.60
C ALA A 8 10.17 -7.95 -24.33
N ALA A 9 10.09 -6.67 -23.97
CA ALA A 9 9.43 -6.27 -22.74
C ALA A 9 7.98 -6.73 -22.82
N ALA A 10 7.64 -7.80 -22.10
CA ALA A 10 6.29 -8.33 -22.10
C ALA A 10 5.33 -7.17 -21.82
N ALA A 11 4.35 -6.97 -22.70
CA ALA A 11 3.39 -5.88 -22.57
C ALA A 11 2.71 -6.03 -21.21
N LEU A 12 2.85 -5.01 -20.36
CA LEU A 12 2.22 -5.01 -19.04
C LEU A 12 0.71 -4.94 -19.25
N ARG A 13 0.03 -6.05 -18.96
CA ARG A 13 -1.42 -6.17 -18.99
C ARG A 13 -1.87 -6.84 -17.71
N PRO A 14 -1.92 -6.11 -16.59
CA PRO A 14 -2.33 -6.70 -15.32
C PRO A 14 -3.77 -7.22 -15.43
N ARG A 15 -3.99 -8.41 -14.87
CA ARG A 15 -5.28 -9.11 -14.84
C ARG A 15 -5.91 -8.90 -13.48
N ARG A 16 -7.18 -8.49 -13.46
CA ARG A 16 -7.93 -8.30 -12.23
C ARG A 16 -8.35 -9.66 -11.66
N LEU A 17 -8.09 -9.89 -10.37
CA LEU A 17 -8.54 -11.08 -9.65
C LEU A 17 -9.40 -10.65 -8.46
N VAL A 18 -10.58 -11.25 -8.33
CA VAL A 18 -11.53 -10.96 -7.24
C VAL A 18 -11.99 -12.27 -6.61
N VAL A 19 -12.04 -12.30 -5.28
CA VAL A 19 -12.54 -13.43 -4.50
C VAL A 19 -13.72 -12.93 -3.68
N SER A 20 -14.89 -13.54 -3.85
CA SER A 20 -16.07 -13.25 -3.06
C SER A 20 -16.22 -14.24 -1.91
N ARG A 21 -16.59 -13.74 -0.73
CA ARG A 21 -16.93 -14.54 0.45
C ARG A 21 -18.17 -13.96 1.09
N ALA A 22 -19.10 -14.83 1.47
CA ALA A 22 -20.29 -14.40 2.20
C ALA A 22 -19.93 -13.78 3.56
N MET A 23 -18.92 -14.34 4.25
CA MET A 23 -18.47 -13.88 5.55
C MET A 23 -16.99 -14.22 5.77
N MET A 24 -16.29 -13.39 6.56
CA MET A 24 -15.01 -13.73 7.20
C MET A 24 -14.87 -13.03 8.55
N GLU A 25 -13.92 -13.48 9.36
CA GLU A 25 -13.53 -12.79 10.60
C GLU A 25 -12.08 -12.31 10.50
N ILE A 26 -11.83 -11.06 10.85
CA ILE A 26 -10.48 -10.49 10.99
C ILE A 26 -10.41 -9.67 12.28
N ASP A 27 -9.35 -9.82 13.07
CA ASP A 27 -9.17 -9.09 14.33
C ASP A 27 -10.41 -9.11 15.27
N GLY A 28 -11.18 -10.19 15.26
CA GLY A 28 -12.43 -10.33 16.03
C GLY A 28 -13.64 -9.59 15.44
N HIS A 29 -13.49 -8.92 14.30
CA HIS A 29 -14.56 -8.29 13.55
C HIS A 29 -15.11 -9.24 12.49
N ARG A 30 -16.44 -9.35 12.44
CA ARG A 30 -17.15 -10.08 11.39
C ARG A 30 -17.38 -9.18 10.17
N LEU A 31 -16.89 -9.65 9.02
CA LEU A 31 -17.09 -9.00 7.73
C LEU A 31 -18.12 -9.79 6.93
N GLU A 32 -19.00 -9.09 6.24
CA GLU A 32 -20.03 -9.69 5.39
C GLU A 32 -19.94 -9.14 3.98
N ASP A 33 -20.44 -9.89 2.99
CA ASP A 33 -20.40 -9.50 1.58
C ASP A 33 -18.99 -9.06 1.12
N VAL A 34 -17.99 -9.89 1.41
CA VAL A 34 -16.59 -9.53 1.21
C VAL A 34 -16.14 -9.80 -0.21
N GLU A 35 -15.63 -8.77 -0.88
CA GLU A 35 -14.87 -8.89 -2.12
C GLU A 35 -13.41 -8.53 -1.87
N LEU A 36 -12.53 -9.51 -1.98
CA LEU A 36 -11.09 -9.30 -1.94
C LEU A 36 -10.57 -9.12 -3.35
N GLY A 37 -10.02 -7.95 -3.63
CA GLY A 37 -9.41 -7.64 -4.90
C GLY A 37 -7.90 -7.79 -4.91
N GLY A 38 -7.36 -8.06 -6.10
CA GLY A 38 -5.98 -7.75 -6.43
C GLY A 38 -5.73 -7.77 -7.93
N TRP A 39 -4.48 -7.65 -8.32
CA TRP A 39 -4.04 -7.67 -9.71
C TRP A 39 -2.88 -8.65 -9.90
N ALA A 40 -2.80 -9.26 -11.07
CA ALA A 40 -1.74 -10.19 -11.43
C ALA A 40 -1.03 -9.76 -12.71
N TYR A 41 0.30 -9.74 -12.68
CA TYR A 41 1.14 -9.64 -13.89
C TYR A 41 1.75 -11.00 -14.20
N GLY A 42 2.01 -11.23 -15.49
CA GLY A 42 2.72 -12.42 -15.94
C GLY A 42 1.84 -13.68 -16.03
N PRO A 43 2.47 -14.87 -15.97
CA PRO A 43 1.81 -16.17 -16.15
C PRO A 43 0.67 -16.44 -15.14
N GLU A 44 -0.15 -17.44 -15.43
CA GLU A 44 -1.24 -17.89 -14.56
C GLU A 44 -0.73 -18.35 -13.19
N VAL A 45 -1.55 -18.14 -12.15
CA VAL A 45 -1.22 -18.62 -10.79
C VAL A 45 -0.99 -20.12 -10.82
N GLY A 46 0.13 -20.58 -10.26
CA GLY A 46 0.55 -21.99 -10.27
C GLY A 46 1.41 -22.40 -11.46
N SER A 47 1.60 -21.55 -12.47
CA SER A 47 2.45 -21.85 -13.65
C SER A 47 3.88 -21.29 -13.56
N ALA A 48 4.13 -20.38 -12.60
CA ALA A 48 5.43 -19.75 -12.38
C ALA A 48 5.63 -19.45 -10.88
N PRO A 49 6.88 -19.21 -10.42
CA PRO A 49 7.13 -18.73 -9.07
C PRO A 49 6.35 -17.45 -8.77
N VAL A 50 5.76 -17.39 -7.58
CA VAL A 50 4.84 -16.31 -7.20
C VAL A 50 5.56 -15.25 -6.37
N VAL A 51 5.44 -14.00 -6.79
CA VAL A 51 5.95 -12.83 -6.05
C VAL A 51 4.78 -11.93 -5.67
N VAL A 52 4.59 -11.69 -4.39
CA VAL A 52 3.59 -10.72 -3.89
C VAL A 52 4.29 -9.37 -3.67
N VAL A 53 3.76 -8.29 -4.24
CA VAL A 53 4.33 -6.94 -4.11
C VAL A 53 3.32 -6.01 -3.45
N VAL A 54 3.70 -5.42 -2.31
CA VAL A 54 2.83 -4.54 -1.52
C VAL A 54 3.59 -3.30 -1.05
N GLY A 55 3.04 -2.12 -1.33
CA GLY A 55 3.61 -0.84 -0.92
C GLY A 55 3.06 -0.31 0.41
N GLY A 56 3.32 0.97 0.67
CA GLY A 56 2.79 1.69 1.83
C GLY A 56 1.29 2.00 1.72
N ILE A 57 0.77 2.78 2.66
CA ILE A 57 -0.66 3.19 2.74
C ILE A 57 -1.20 3.65 1.39
N THR A 58 -0.46 4.52 0.68
CA THR A 58 -0.95 5.19 -0.52
C THR A 58 -0.49 4.55 -1.83
N ALA A 59 0.12 3.36 -1.78
CA ALA A 59 0.52 2.65 -2.98
C ALA A 59 -0.70 2.06 -3.68
N SER A 60 -0.75 2.18 -5.01
CA SER A 60 -1.74 1.49 -5.83
C SER A 60 -1.35 0.00 -5.99
N PRO A 61 -2.25 -0.88 -6.43
CA PRO A 61 -1.89 -2.26 -6.78
C PRO A 61 -1.12 -2.35 -8.13
N PHE A 62 -0.55 -1.24 -8.62
CA PHE A 62 0.17 -1.15 -9.88
C PHE A 62 1.64 -0.76 -9.68
N PRO A 63 2.50 -1.63 -9.10
CA PRO A 63 3.92 -1.32 -8.92
C PRO A 63 4.64 -1.02 -10.24
N PHE A 64 4.22 -1.67 -11.33
CA PHE A 64 4.80 -1.51 -12.66
C PHE A 64 3.93 -0.67 -13.62
N GLY A 65 2.80 -0.14 -13.13
CA GLY A 65 1.78 0.44 -13.98
C GLY A 65 1.04 -0.60 -14.81
N ASP A 66 0.09 -0.18 -15.65
CA ASP A 66 -0.72 -1.07 -16.49
C ASP A 66 -0.38 -1.00 -17.98
N GLY A 67 0.74 -0.37 -18.33
CA GLY A 67 1.21 -0.22 -19.71
C GLY A 67 0.42 0.78 -20.55
N LYS A 68 -0.55 1.50 -19.98
CA LYS A 68 -1.29 2.57 -20.64
C LYS A 68 -0.77 3.94 -20.21
N ARG A 69 -0.98 4.94 -21.07
CA ARG A 69 -0.63 6.32 -20.74
C ARG A 69 -1.68 6.92 -19.80
N PRO A 70 -1.31 7.86 -18.91
CA PRO A 70 -2.26 8.48 -17.98
C PRO A 70 -3.44 9.17 -18.69
N GLU A 71 -3.20 9.80 -19.85
CA GLU A 71 -4.24 10.44 -20.67
C GLU A 71 -5.31 9.46 -21.18
N ASP A 72 -4.96 8.17 -21.28
CA ASP A 72 -5.84 7.09 -21.72
C ASP A 72 -6.48 6.36 -20.52
N GLY A 73 -6.44 6.97 -19.33
CA GLY A 73 -6.91 6.38 -18.07
C GLY A 73 -5.98 5.30 -17.50
N GLY A 74 -4.71 5.31 -17.90
CA GLY A 74 -3.69 4.36 -17.43
C GLY A 74 -3.31 4.52 -15.97
N GLN A 75 -2.69 3.48 -15.44
CA GLN A 75 -2.24 3.42 -14.05
C GLN A 75 -0.74 3.66 -13.97
N ASP A 76 -0.36 4.71 -13.24
CA ASP A 76 1.04 5.05 -13.00
C ASP A 76 1.76 3.94 -12.22
N ALA A 77 2.98 3.63 -12.65
CA ALA A 77 3.89 2.79 -11.89
C ALA A 77 4.42 3.56 -10.67
N TRP A 78 4.33 2.96 -9.48
CA TRP A 78 4.95 3.52 -8.28
C TRP A 78 6.29 2.89 -7.92
N TRP A 79 6.64 1.74 -8.50
CA TRP A 79 7.92 1.05 -8.31
C TRP A 79 8.49 0.39 -9.57
N PRO A 80 8.64 1.14 -10.68
CA PRO A 80 9.08 0.57 -11.96
C PRO A 80 10.46 -0.09 -11.88
N ALA A 81 11.35 0.38 -10.98
CA ALA A 81 12.70 -0.13 -10.82
C ALA A 81 12.79 -1.60 -10.36
N LEU A 82 11.72 -2.14 -9.74
CA LEU A 82 11.70 -3.56 -9.37
C LEU A 82 11.44 -4.48 -10.58
N ARG A 83 10.91 -3.94 -11.68
CA ARG A 83 10.71 -4.70 -12.92
C ARG A 83 12.02 -4.74 -13.70
N ALA A 84 12.82 -5.76 -13.43
CA ALA A 84 14.07 -6.03 -14.13
C ALA A 84 14.29 -7.54 -14.30
N PRO A 85 15.00 -8.00 -15.34
CA PRO A 85 15.25 -9.43 -15.59
C PRO A 85 15.89 -10.18 -14.42
N ASP A 86 16.73 -9.48 -13.65
CA ASP A 86 17.50 -9.97 -12.49
C ASP A 86 16.80 -9.71 -11.15
N LEU A 87 15.70 -8.96 -11.15
CA LEU A 87 14.85 -8.71 -9.98
C LEU A 87 13.51 -9.44 -10.16
N ILE A 88 12.44 -8.69 -10.46
CA ILE A 88 11.12 -9.25 -10.72
C ILE A 88 10.85 -9.13 -12.22
N ASP A 89 10.94 -10.25 -12.92
CA ASP A 89 10.59 -10.36 -14.34
C ASP A 89 9.17 -10.93 -14.52
N PRO A 90 8.16 -10.12 -14.93
CA PRO A 90 6.81 -10.61 -15.20
C PRO A 90 6.70 -11.60 -16.37
N ALA A 91 7.77 -11.83 -17.16
CA ALA A 91 7.82 -12.93 -18.12
C ALA A 91 8.12 -14.29 -17.46
N ARG A 92 8.68 -14.29 -16.25
CA ARG A 92 9.13 -15.49 -15.51
C ARG A 92 8.46 -15.67 -14.16
N HIS A 93 7.80 -14.63 -13.64
CA HIS A 93 7.14 -14.62 -12.34
C HIS A 93 5.66 -14.27 -12.49
N THR A 94 4.81 -14.93 -11.71
CA THR A 94 3.45 -14.46 -11.47
C THR A 94 3.51 -13.43 -10.35
N VAL A 95 3.30 -12.15 -10.68
CA VAL A 95 3.39 -11.05 -9.71
C VAL A 95 2.00 -10.66 -9.24
N LEU A 96 1.74 -10.83 -7.95
CA LEU A 96 0.44 -10.61 -7.31
C LEU A 96 0.45 -9.33 -6.47
N CYS A 97 -0.55 -8.47 -6.67
CA CYS A 97 -0.67 -7.17 -6.03
C CYS A 97 -2.06 -7.06 -5.36
N PRO A 98 -2.19 -7.45 -4.08
CA PRO A 98 -3.47 -7.37 -3.36
C PRO A 98 -3.93 -5.92 -3.20
N CYS A 99 -5.25 -5.73 -3.15
CA CYS A 99 -5.89 -4.45 -2.87
C CYS A 99 -6.22 -4.31 -1.38
N TRP A 100 -6.10 -3.09 -0.89
CA TRP A 100 -6.66 -2.62 0.37
C TRP A 100 -8.17 -2.35 0.29
N PRO A 101 -8.82 -2.19 1.46
CA PRO A 101 -10.16 -1.63 1.56
C PRO A 101 -10.36 -0.38 0.70
N SER A 102 -11.45 -0.35 -0.06
CA SER A 102 -11.89 0.73 -0.96
C SER A 102 -10.91 1.16 -2.07
N ASN A 103 -9.75 0.49 -2.22
CA ASN A 103 -8.89 0.62 -3.41
C ASN A 103 -8.96 -0.62 -4.33
N GLY A 104 -10.00 -1.42 -4.14
CA GLY A 104 -10.27 -2.64 -4.90
C GLY A 104 -10.82 -3.79 -4.05
N SER A 105 -10.75 -3.71 -2.72
CA SER A 105 -11.44 -4.66 -1.84
C SER A 105 -12.62 -3.98 -1.13
N THR A 106 -13.73 -4.67 -0.94
CA THR A 106 -14.97 -4.13 -0.32
C THR A 106 -15.58 -5.15 0.65
N TRP A 107 -16.31 -4.67 1.65
CA TRP A 107 -17.05 -5.49 2.61
C TRP A 107 -18.03 -4.64 3.43
N ARG A 108 -18.98 -5.31 4.08
CA ARG A 108 -19.89 -4.78 5.09
C ARG A 108 -19.52 -5.29 6.49
N GLY A 109 -20.15 -4.75 7.52
CA GLY A 109 -19.92 -5.14 8.94
C GLY A 109 -18.80 -4.37 9.64
N LEU A 110 -18.10 -3.48 8.93
CA LEU A 110 -17.08 -2.59 9.47
C LEU A 110 -17.56 -1.12 9.55
N ALA A 111 -18.86 -0.88 9.36
CA ALA A 111 -19.43 0.46 9.41
C ALA A 111 -20.04 0.66 10.80
N ASP A 112 -19.33 1.36 11.68
CA ASP A 112 -20.04 2.19 12.64
C ASP A 112 -20.32 3.52 11.96
N ALA A 113 -21.61 3.84 11.90
CA ALA A 113 -22.09 5.19 11.68
C ALA A 113 -21.44 6.10 12.73
N ASP A 114 -20.92 7.23 12.27
CA ASP A 114 -20.33 8.30 13.06
C ASP A 114 -18.96 8.03 13.74
N ALA A 115 -17.94 8.66 13.15
CA ALA A 115 -16.68 9.15 13.74
C ALA A 115 -15.48 8.20 13.98
N ALA A 116 -15.58 6.87 13.92
CA ALA A 116 -14.40 6.01 13.97
C ALA A 116 -14.36 5.05 12.77
N ALA A 117 -13.34 5.16 11.92
CA ALA A 117 -13.05 4.10 10.97
C ALA A 117 -12.83 2.81 11.78
N PRO A 118 -13.43 1.68 11.37
CA PRO A 118 -13.25 0.44 12.10
C PRO A 118 -11.78 0.04 12.18
N ALA A 119 -11.40 -0.48 13.34
CA ALA A 119 -10.03 -0.86 13.62
C ALA A 119 -9.67 -2.17 12.89
N VAL A 120 -8.76 -2.09 11.92
CA VAL A 120 -8.06 -3.26 11.37
C VAL A 120 -6.60 -3.12 11.74
N SER A 121 -5.93 -4.19 12.16
CA SER A 121 -4.49 -4.22 12.43
C SER A 121 -3.71 -4.73 11.21
N VAL A 122 -2.38 -4.62 11.24
CA VAL A 122 -1.54 -5.28 10.22
C VAL A 122 -1.70 -6.80 10.19
N LEU A 123 -2.15 -7.43 11.29
CA LEU A 123 -2.44 -8.87 11.35
C LEU A 123 -3.73 -9.18 10.57
N GLY A 124 -4.80 -8.41 10.80
CA GLY A 124 -6.03 -8.51 10.00
C GLY A 124 -5.80 -8.22 8.52
N LEU A 125 -4.95 -7.25 8.17
CA LEU A 125 -4.56 -7.03 6.76
C LEU A 125 -3.82 -8.23 6.16
N ALA A 126 -3.00 -8.94 6.94
CA ALA A 126 -2.36 -10.17 6.48
C ALA A 126 -3.35 -11.32 6.29
N ASP A 127 -4.37 -11.42 7.15
CA ASP A 127 -5.46 -12.38 7.01
C ASP A 127 -6.26 -12.14 5.72
N LEU A 128 -6.51 -10.86 5.37
CA LEU A 128 -7.12 -10.50 4.08
C LEU A 128 -6.25 -10.95 2.89
N VAL A 129 -4.93 -10.74 2.96
CA VAL A 129 -4.01 -11.16 1.90
C VAL A 129 -3.97 -12.69 1.78
N ALA A 130 -3.86 -13.42 2.88
CA ALA A 130 -3.88 -14.89 2.89
C ALA A 130 -5.19 -15.43 2.31
N SER A 131 -6.31 -14.86 2.74
CA SER A 131 -7.66 -15.22 2.27
C SER A 131 -7.86 -14.96 0.78
N TRP A 132 -7.25 -13.89 0.24
CA TRP A 132 -7.25 -13.61 -1.19
C TRP A 132 -6.38 -14.61 -1.96
N LEU A 133 -5.16 -14.90 -1.47
CA LEU A 133 -4.27 -15.91 -2.05
C LEU A 133 -4.94 -17.30 -2.11
N ASP A 134 -5.65 -17.70 -1.06
CA ASP A 134 -6.47 -18.91 -1.04
C ASP A 134 -7.53 -18.90 -2.14
N GLY A 135 -8.32 -17.82 -2.22
CA GLY A 135 -9.45 -17.75 -3.14
C GLY A 135 -9.08 -17.69 -4.61
N ILE A 136 -7.88 -17.18 -4.94
CA ILE A 136 -7.35 -17.21 -6.31
C ILE A 136 -6.61 -18.51 -6.64
N GLY A 137 -6.55 -19.48 -5.71
CA GLY A 137 -5.92 -20.78 -5.92
C GLY A 137 -4.39 -20.78 -5.77
N CYS A 138 -3.79 -19.80 -5.09
CA CYS A 138 -2.35 -19.78 -4.84
C CYS A 138 -1.98 -20.75 -3.71
N THR A 139 -1.64 -21.98 -4.09
CA THR A 139 -1.28 -23.08 -3.18
C THR A 139 0.22 -23.16 -2.88
N VAL A 140 1.06 -22.51 -3.70
CA VAL A 140 2.52 -22.46 -3.50
C VAL A 140 2.91 -21.34 -2.54
N PRO A 141 4.00 -21.49 -1.76
CA PRO A 141 4.52 -20.41 -0.94
C PRO A 141 5.08 -19.28 -1.81
N VAL A 142 4.85 -18.04 -1.40
CA VAL A 142 5.19 -16.84 -2.17
C VAL A 142 6.51 -16.23 -1.71
N THR A 143 7.18 -15.50 -2.61
CA THR A 143 8.14 -14.46 -2.20
C THR A 143 7.37 -13.17 -1.94
N PHE A 144 7.37 -12.69 -0.70
CA PHE A 144 6.68 -11.47 -0.33
C PHE A 144 7.63 -10.27 -0.32
N VAL A 145 7.34 -9.23 -1.09
CA VAL A 145 8.10 -7.99 -1.17
C VAL A 145 7.22 -6.85 -0.67
N GLY A 146 7.56 -6.33 0.51
CA GLY A 146 6.77 -5.33 1.22
C GLY A 146 7.55 -4.08 1.58
N ALA A 147 7.01 -2.89 1.30
CA ALA A 147 7.58 -1.62 1.76
C ALA A 147 6.66 -0.88 2.74
N SER A 148 7.23 -0.29 3.79
CA SER A 148 6.46 0.44 4.81
C SER A 148 5.32 -0.42 5.38
N LEU A 149 4.04 0.01 5.29
CA LEU A 149 2.89 -0.80 5.67
C LEU A 149 2.92 -2.20 5.05
N GLY A 150 3.22 -2.31 3.75
CA GLY A 150 3.31 -3.60 3.06
C GLY A 150 4.36 -4.52 3.66
N GLY A 151 5.47 -3.97 4.16
CA GLY A 151 6.50 -4.73 4.86
C GLY A 151 5.99 -5.26 6.21
N MET A 152 5.23 -4.46 6.96
CA MET A 152 4.58 -4.92 8.19
C MET A 152 3.58 -6.03 7.91
N VAL A 153 2.76 -5.89 6.86
CA VAL A 153 1.81 -6.94 6.45
C VAL A 153 2.55 -8.22 6.01
N GLY A 154 3.69 -8.09 5.31
CA GLY A 154 4.53 -9.23 4.95
C GLY A 154 5.09 -9.98 6.16
N VAL A 155 5.55 -9.25 7.19
CA VAL A 155 5.96 -9.86 8.47
C VAL A 155 4.77 -10.57 9.13
N ALA A 156 3.58 -9.94 9.14
CA ALA A 156 2.39 -10.53 9.74
C ALA A 156 1.98 -11.82 9.03
N LEU A 157 2.02 -11.83 7.70
CA LEU A 157 1.76 -12.99 6.89
C LEU A 157 2.75 -14.12 7.19
N ALA A 158 4.04 -13.81 7.27
CA ALA A 158 5.08 -14.81 7.55
C ALA A 158 4.94 -15.43 8.94
N VAL A 159 4.54 -14.64 9.95
CA VAL A 159 4.33 -15.15 11.32
C VAL A 159 3.04 -15.98 11.42
N ARG A 160 1.94 -15.51 10.84
CA ARG A 160 0.62 -16.16 10.97
C ARG A 160 0.44 -17.35 10.04
N TYR A 161 1.06 -17.27 8.86
CA TYR A 161 0.94 -18.25 7.78
C TYR A 161 2.34 -18.64 7.24
N PRO A 162 3.23 -19.20 8.09
CA PRO A 162 4.62 -19.46 7.70
C PRO A 162 4.75 -20.37 6.47
N ALA A 163 3.85 -21.35 6.32
CA ALA A 163 3.80 -22.23 5.15
C ALA A 163 3.48 -21.50 3.83
N ARG A 164 3.01 -20.25 3.88
CA ARG A 164 2.69 -19.44 2.70
C ARG A 164 3.82 -18.50 2.30
N CYS A 165 4.81 -18.28 3.14
CA CYS A 165 5.92 -17.36 2.87
C CYS A 165 7.21 -18.14 2.67
N ALA A 166 7.67 -18.27 1.41
CA ALA A 166 8.96 -18.89 1.13
C ALA A 166 10.12 -17.93 1.41
N ARG A 167 9.93 -16.63 1.10
CA ARG A 167 10.93 -15.57 1.27
C ARG A 167 10.21 -14.28 1.62
N LEU A 168 10.75 -13.54 2.58
CA LEU A 168 10.25 -12.22 2.96
C LEU A 168 11.33 -11.16 2.70
N ILE A 169 10.96 -10.12 1.95
CA ILE A 169 11.79 -8.94 1.68
C ILE A 169 11.03 -7.72 2.22
N THR A 170 11.56 -7.11 3.27
CA THR A 170 10.98 -5.90 3.89
C THR A 170 11.86 -4.69 3.64
N ILE A 171 11.24 -3.58 3.26
CA ILE A 171 11.94 -2.31 2.99
C ILE A 171 11.30 -1.21 3.83
N SER A 172 12.08 -0.62 4.74
CA SER A 172 11.63 0.49 5.60
C SER A 172 10.35 0.17 6.39
N ALA A 173 10.27 -1.02 6.98
CA ALA A 173 9.15 -1.47 7.79
C ALA A 173 9.64 -1.89 9.19
N GLY A 174 9.07 -1.30 10.23
CA GLY A 174 9.37 -1.66 11.62
C GLY A 174 8.52 -2.84 12.10
N LEU A 175 9.04 -3.61 13.05
CA LEU A 175 8.30 -4.68 13.75
C LEU A 175 7.27 -4.16 14.76
N ARG A 176 7.22 -2.86 14.98
CA ARG A 176 6.20 -2.17 15.77
C ARG A 176 6.21 -0.69 15.38
N PRO A 177 5.11 0.05 15.55
CA PRO A 177 5.13 1.49 15.44
C PRO A 177 6.04 2.09 16.53
N ASP A 178 6.77 3.13 16.19
CA ASP A 178 7.51 3.98 17.12
C ASP A 178 6.68 5.22 17.51
N GLY A 179 7.04 5.87 18.61
CA GLY A 179 6.28 7.01 19.15
C GLY A 179 6.22 8.21 18.19
N TRP A 180 7.28 8.48 17.43
CA TRP A 180 7.30 9.59 16.46
C TRP A 180 6.36 9.32 15.29
N GLY A 181 6.41 8.10 14.75
CA GLY A 181 5.50 7.65 13.71
C GLY A 181 4.04 7.70 14.17
N THR A 182 3.74 7.21 15.37
CA THR A 182 2.38 7.21 15.93
C THR A 182 1.86 8.62 16.18
N ALA A 183 2.67 9.52 16.76
CA ALA A 183 2.29 10.91 16.98
C ALA A 183 1.98 11.62 15.66
N THR A 184 2.82 11.42 14.64
CA THR A 184 2.60 11.99 13.29
C THR A 184 1.30 11.48 12.70
N ARG A 185 1.07 10.16 12.71
CA ARG A 185 -0.14 9.56 12.15
C ARG A 185 -1.41 9.97 12.91
N HIS A 186 -1.33 10.15 14.23
CA HIS A 186 -2.41 10.70 15.03
C HIS A 186 -2.82 12.10 14.51
N VAL A 187 -1.87 13.03 14.37
CA VAL A 187 -2.15 14.38 13.86
C VAL A 187 -2.70 14.32 12.43
N GLN A 188 -2.17 13.45 11.57
CA GLN A 188 -2.71 13.25 10.22
C GLN A 188 -4.19 12.81 10.25
N ARG A 189 -4.55 11.87 11.14
CA ARG A 189 -5.95 11.42 11.29
C ARG A 189 -6.84 12.53 11.86
N GLU A 190 -6.35 13.31 12.83
CA GLU A 190 -7.12 14.44 13.37
C GLU A 190 -7.37 15.53 12.33
N LEU A 191 -6.39 15.88 11.49
CA LEU A 191 -6.61 16.83 10.39
C LEU A 191 -7.74 16.38 9.44
N VAL A 192 -7.82 15.07 9.16
CA VAL A 192 -8.91 14.50 8.35
C VAL A 192 -10.24 14.52 9.10
N ARG A 193 -10.25 14.18 10.40
CA ARG A 193 -11.45 14.21 11.25
C ARG A 193 -11.99 15.62 11.45
N ASP A 194 -11.12 16.62 11.62
CA ASP A 194 -11.48 18.03 11.64
C ASP A 194 -12.15 18.45 10.33
N GLY A 195 -11.56 18.05 9.20
CA GLY A 195 -12.18 18.27 7.89
C GLY A 195 -13.57 17.63 7.79
N LEU A 196 -13.75 16.40 8.28
CA LEU A 196 -15.07 15.75 8.32
C LEU A 196 -16.07 16.51 9.22
N ARG A 197 -15.66 16.91 10.42
CA ARG A 197 -16.51 17.67 11.37
C ARG A 197 -16.95 19.01 10.80
N ASN A 198 -16.07 19.67 10.06
CA ASN A 198 -16.30 21.02 9.53
C ASN A 198 -16.85 21.04 8.10
N GLY A 199 -17.09 19.88 7.48
CA GLY A 199 -17.55 19.79 6.09
C GLY A 199 -16.47 20.12 5.04
N ASP A 200 -15.19 20.17 5.41
CA ASP A 200 -14.03 20.42 4.53
C ASP A 200 -13.00 19.28 4.61
N VAL A 201 -13.45 18.05 4.31
CA VAL A 201 -12.61 16.86 4.32
C VAL A 201 -11.46 16.92 3.31
N GLN A 202 -11.65 17.66 2.21
CA GLN A 202 -10.62 17.83 1.19
C GLN A 202 -9.40 18.56 1.75
N THR A 203 -9.61 19.68 2.44
CA THR A 203 -8.50 20.36 3.14
C THR A 203 -7.86 19.45 4.19
N GLY A 204 -8.66 18.71 4.97
CA GLY A 204 -8.14 17.75 5.94
C GLY A 204 -7.19 16.71 5.31
N MET A 205 -7.57 16.12 4.18
CA MET A 205 -6.76 15.17 3.43
C MET A 205 -5.50 15.80 2.83
N ILE A 206 -5.59 17.03 2.30
CA ILE A 206 -4.44 17.79 1.80
C ILE A 206 -3.43 18.00 2.95
N ARG A 207 -3.87 18.51 4.10
CA ARG A 207 -2.98 18.78 5.24
C ARG A 207 -2.38 17.51 5.82
N ALA A 208 -3.14 16.43 5.93
CA ALA A 208 -2.63 15.14 6.35
C ALA A 208 -1.53 14.63 5.41
N ARG A 209 -1.69 14.80 4.10
CA ARG A 209 -0.65 14.44 3.12
C ARG A 209 0.59 15.32 3.25
N GLN A 210 0.41 16.62 3.39
CA GLN A 210 1.53 17.56 3.55
C GLN A 210 2.36 17.22 4.79
N LEU A 211 1.71 16.98 5.93
CA LEU A 211 2.39 16.52 7.14
C LEU A 211 3.14 15.21 6.91
N GLY A 212 2.52 14.24 6.22
CA GLY A 212 3.20 12.99 5.86
C GLY A 212 4.46 13.21 5.03
N MET A 213 4.39 14.09 4.03
CA MET A 213 5.52 14.40 3.14
C MET A 213 6.73 15.01 3.88
N LEU A 214 6.53 15.66 5.02
CA LEU A 214 7.63 16.12 5.87
C LEU A 214 8.39 14.95 6.52
N THR A 215 7.72 13.82 6.74
CA THR A 215 8.30 12.63 7.39
C THR A 215 8.80 11.57 6.41
N TYR A 216 8.43 11.67 5.13
CA TYR A 216 8.84 10.73 4.10
C TYR A 216 10.14 11.12 3.40
N ARG A 217 10.63 12.34 3.63
CA ARG A 217 11.84 12.90 3.00
C ARG A 217 12.82 13.38 4.05
N GLY A 218 14.09 13.45 3.66
CA GLY A 218 15.14 14.00 4.51
C GLY A 218 15.03 15.52 4.63
N ARG A 219 15.32 16.05 5.82
CA ARG A 219 15.39 17.49 6.06
C ARG A 219 16.34 18.18 5.07
N ASP A 220 17.53 17.62 4.90
CA ASP A 220 18.57 18.17 4.02
C ASP A 220 18.17 18.14 2.54
N GLU A 221 17.35 17.16 2.14
CA GLU A 221 16.79 17.10 0.79
C GLU A 221 15.84 18.27 0.53
N LEU A 222 14.95 18.58 1.49
CA LEU A 222 14.02 19.70 1.36
C LEU A 222 14.77 21.04 1.38
N ASP A 223 15.79 21.19 2.22
CA ASP A 223 16.63 22.39 2.27
C ASP A 223 17.38 22.60 0.95
N THR A 224 18.01 21.55 0.41
CA THR A 224 18.71 21.61 -0.87
C THR A 224 17.79 22.00 -2.03
N ARG A 225 16.57 21.47 -2.05
CA ARG A 225 15.62 21.71 -3.14
C ARG A 225 14.89 23.04 -3.04
N PHE A 226 14.60 23.51 -1.82
CA PHE A 226 13.65 24.60 -1.60
C PHE A 226 14.06 25.64 -0.55
N GLY A 227 15.20 25.46 0.14
CA GLY A 227 15.63 26.31 1.27
C GLY A 227 16.02 27.75 0.89
N LYS A 228 16.10 28.07 -0.41
CA LYS A 228 16.37 29.42 -0.91
C LYS A 228 15.07 30.10 -1.33
N LEU A 229 14.77 31.25 -0.73
CA LEU A 229 13.69 32.10 -1.20
C LEU A 229 14.07 32.70 -2.56
N VAL A 230 13.17 32.58 -3.54
CA VAL A 230 13.37 33.15 -4.88
C VAL A 230 12.79 34.57 -4.88
N PRO A 231 13.58 35.60 -5.23
CA PRO A 231 13.06 36.96 -5.34
C PRO A 231 11.87 37.05 -6.30
N GLY A 232 10.81 37.76 -5.89
CA GLY A 232 9.62 37.96 -6.71
C GLY A 232 8.54 36.88 -6.60
N LEU A 233 8.71 35.86 -5.75
CA LEU A 233 7.63 34.92 -5.41
C LEU A 233 6.92 35.32 -4.12
N ASP A 234 5.57 35.29 -4.13
CA ASP A 234 4.74 35.58 -2.97
C ASP A 234 4.74 34.46 -1.91
N ARG A 235 5.14 33.23 -2.31
CA ARG A 235 5.18 32.04 -1.45
C ARG A 235 6.49 31.28 -1.66
N PRO A 236 7.00 30.56 -0.63
CA PRO A 236 8.20 29.75 -0.80
C PRO A 236 7.92 28.58 -1.76
N PRO A 237 8.87 28.18 -2.64
CA PRO A 237 8.66 27.11 -3.63
C PRO A 237 8.20 25.77 -3.04
N VAL A 238 8.60 25.46 -1.81
CA VAL A 238 8.16 24.25 -1.09
C VAL A 238 6.63 24.21 -0.91
N ALA A 239 5.98 25.37 -0.78
CA ALA A 239 4.54 25.45 -0.57
C ALA A 239 3.76 24.95 -1.80
N GLU A 240 4.19 25.35 -3.00
CA GLU A 240 3.58 24.88 -4.25
C GLU A 240 3.76 23.36 -4.43
N TYR A 241 4.97 22.85 -4.12
CA TYR A 241 5.25 21.42 -4.13
C TYR A 241 4.33 20.63 -3.18
N LEU A 242 4.16 21.11 -1.94
CA LEU A 242 3.28 20.50 -0.94
C LEU A 242 1.81 20.61 -1.33
N ASP A 243 1.36 21.75 -1.85
CA ASP A 243 -0.04 21.96 -2.28
C ASP A 243 -0.38 21.12 -3.51
N HIS A 244 0.54 20.98 -4.47
CA HIS A 244 0.36 20.12 -5.64
C HIS A 244 0.16 18.66 -5.25
N HIS A 245 1.09 18.10 -4.46
CA HIS A 245 1.01 16.70 -4.06
C HIS A 245 -0.12 16.42 -3.06
N GLY A 246 -0.45 17.40 -2.21
CA GLY A 246 -1.59 17.33 -1.30
C GLY A 246 -2.92 17.22 -2.05
N ARG A 247 -3.16 18.12 -3.03
CA ARG A 247 -4.38 18.09 -3.87
C ARG A 247 -4.52 16.78 -4.64
N ARG A 248 -3.46 16.36 -5.34
CA ARG A 248 -3.46 15.10 -6.10
C ARG A 248 -3.76 13.87 -5.22
N PHE A 249 -3.32 13.87 -3.96
CA PHE A 249 -3.67 12.81 -3.01
C PHE A 249 -5.15 12.88 -2.59
N ALA A 250 -5.63 14.05 -2.18
CA ALA A 250 -7.00 14.23 -1.70
C ALA A 250 -8.07 13.93 -2.76
N GLU A 251 -7.76 14.20 -4.04
CA GLU A 251 -8.61 13.87 -5.18
C GLU A 251 -8.75 12.36 -5.43
N ARG A 252 -7.74 11.56 -5.08
CA ARG A 252 -7.63 10.16 -5.55
C ARG A 252 -7.76 9.13 -4.44
N PHE A 253 -7.45 9.48 -3.19
CA PHE A 253 -7.32 8.50 -2.13
C PHE A 253 -8.57 8.47 -1.23
N PRO A 254 -9.23 7.32 -1.04
CA PRO A 254 -10.43 7.25 -0.20
C PRO A 254 -10.14 7.59 1.26
N VAL A 255 -10.90 8.53 1.81
CA VAL A 255 -10.77 9.03 3.20
C VAL A 255 -10.82 7.88 4.21
N ARG A 256 -11.81 6.99 4.08
CA ARG A 256 -11.99 5.86 5.00
C ARG A 256 -10.81 4.89 4.95
N THR A 257 -10.27 4.61 3.76
CA THR A 257 -9.07 3.78 3.60
C THR A 257 -7.87 4.42 4.27
N PHE A 258 -7.69 5.73 4.12
CA PHE A 258 -6.57 6.43 4.75
C PHE A 258 -6.61 6.31 6.27
N LEU A 259 -7.76 6.60 6.88
CA LEU A 259 -7.95 6.49 8.32
C LEU A 259 -7.71 5.05 8.80
N MET A 260 -8.30 4.06 8.13
CA MET A 260 -8.18 2.65 8.49
C MET A 260 -6.73 2.15 8.40
N LEU A 261 -6.04 2.39 7.27
CA LEU A 261 -4.66 1.91 7.08
C LEU A 261 -3.66 2.67 7.96
N SER A 262 -3.90 3.96 8.22
CA SER A 262 -3.11 4.75 9.17
C SER A 262 -3.19 4.18 10.58
N GLU A 263 -4.40 3.84 11.02
CA GLU A 263 -4.64 3.22 12.33
C GLU A 263 -4.10 1.78 12.38
N ALA A 264 -4.15 1.03 11.27
CA ALA A 264 -3.63 -0.33 11.21
C ALA A 264 -2.14 -0.43 11.54
N ILE A 265 -1.34 0.55 11.09
CA ILE A 265 0.09 0.63 11.46
C ILE A 265 0.25 0.79 12.98
N ASP A 266 -0.53 1.68 13.60
CA ASP A 266 -0.44 1.97 15.04
C ASP A 266 -0.89 0.78 15.91
N ARG A 267 -1.80 -0.03 15.38
CA ARG A 267 -2.27 -1.28 16.00
C ARG A 267 -1.35 -2.47 15.73
N GLY A 268 -0.34 -2.30 14.88
CA GLY A 268 0.62 -3.33 14.51
C GLY A 268 1.61 -3.64 15.63
N ASN A 269 1.14 -4.24 16.71
CA ASN A 269 1.99 -4.86 17.70
C ASN A 269 2.03 -6.37 17.44
N PHE A 270 3.18 -6.87 17.01
CA PHE A 270 3.33 -8.28 16.70
C PHE A 270 3.37 -9.17 17.94
N GLY A 271 3.44 -8.59 19.16
CA GLY A 271 3.39 -9.32 20.43
C GLY A 271 4.45 -10.42 20.60
N ALA A 272 5.33 -10.59 19.61
CA ALA A 272 6.11 -11.78 19.43
C ALA A 272 7.52 -11.57 19.95
N ASP A 273 8.04 -12.62 20.59
CA ASP A 273 9.47 -12.86 20.64
C ASP A 273 10.04 -12.62 19.23
N PRO A 274 11.01 -11.70 19.03
CA PRO A 274 11.63 -11.44 17.74
C PRO A 274 12.11 -12.71 17.01
N ARG A 275 12.28 -13.82 17.74
CA ARG A 275 12.62 -15.16 17.22
C ARG A 275 11.47 -15.90 16.51
N ALA A 276 10.25 -15.38 16.55
CA ALA A 276 9.08 -15.98 15.89
C ALA A 276 9.04 -15.70 14.38
N VAL A 277 9.73 -14.67 13.90
CA VAL A 277 9.96 -14.44 12.47
C VAL A 277 11.16 -15.31 12.08
N ARG A 278 10.90 -16.47 11.48
CA ARG A 278 11.92 -17.40 10.98
C ARG A 278 12.06 -17.31 9.47
#